data_AF-A0A2P7TLH2-F1
#
_entry.id   AF-A0A2P7TLH2-F1
#
_cell.length_a   1.000
_cell.length_b   1.000
_cell.length_c   1.000
_cell.angle_alpha   90.00
_cell.angle_beta   90.00
_cell.angle_gamma   90.00
#
_symmetry.space_group_name_H-M   'P 1'
#
loop_
_entity.id
_entity.type
_entity.pdbx_description
1 polymer ?
#
loop_
_entity_poly.entity_id
_entity_poly.type
_entity_poly.pdbx_seq_one_letter_code
_entity_poly.pdbx_strand_id
1 'polypeptide(L)'
;MLNRLQQLPLLGNPNLWVAGNLLILLYGVLLKGWNLQPLVFIFWVEVILNVASALIRVVFAFNKQPFLATLPSKIGMLLFGGVMGIAFIMLTVTFSFGVFEGGFKSDGFEQIPWQVRLLALNYVLALLLQYFLNGRYLEANPADELMGTFMYLLILLALLMVLTQFLIPKVAVAGSSIALLTGLTVVLVKFMVDRMRLSLQQKTQLLPG
;
A
#
# COMPACT_ATOMS: atom_id res chain seq x y z
N MET A 1 -28.76 -1.85 -14.67
CA MET A 1 -28.56 -1.60 -13.21
C MET A 1 -27.10 -1.29 -12.86
N LEU A 2 -26.09 -1.94 -13.47
CA LEU A 2 -24.65 -1.65 -13.25
C LEU A 2 -24.25 -0.17 -13.45
N ASN A 3 -24.80 0.52 -14.47
CA ASN A 3 -24.51 1.96 -14.70
C ASN A 3 -24.97 2.90 -13.58
N ARG A 4 -25.93 2.52 -12.72
CA ARG A 4 -26.38 3.38 -11.61
C ARG A 4 -25.49 3.27 -10.37
N LEU A 5 -24.79 2.15 -10.17
CA LEU A 5 -23.86 1.98 -9.06
C LEU A 5 -22.52 2.71 -9.33
N GLN A 6 -22.11 2.83 -10.60
CA GLN A 6 -20.92 3.60 -11.00
C GLN A 6 -21.08 5.12 -10.78
N GLN A 7 -22.32 5.62 -10.72
CA GLN A 7 -22.62 7.04 -10.49
C GLN A 7 -22.66 7.42 -9.00
N LEU A 8 -22.54 6.45 -8.08
CA LEU A 8 -22.40 6.77 -6.67
C LEU A 8 -21.00 7.35 -6.42
N PRO A 9 -20.87 8.62 -5.98
CA PRO A 9 -19.58 9.28 -5.75
C PRO A 9 -18.72 8.56 -4.69
N LEU A 10 -19.29 7.59 -3.97
CA LEU A 10 -18.63 6.74 -2.99
C LEU A 10 -17.96 5.50 -3.60
N LEU A 11 -18.47 4.90 -4.68
CA LEU A 11 -17.95 3.59 -5.13
C LEU A 11 -16.71 3.70 -6.03
N GLY A 12 -16.45 4.89 -6.59
CA GLY A 12 -15.28 5.16 -7.43
C GLY A 12 -14.22 6.07 -6.82
N ASN A 13 -14.39 6.57 -5.58
CA ASN A 13 -13.47 7.57 -5.03
C ASN A 13 -12.21 6.91 -4.43
N PRO A 14 -11.03 7.09 -5.05
CA PRO A 14 -9.81 6.47 -4.57
C PRO A 14 -9.36 6.99 -3.20
N ASN A 15 -9.85 8.16 -2.77
CA ASN A 15 -9.58 8.70 -1.44
C ASN A 15 -10.18 7.86 -0.31
N LEU A 16 -11.22 7.06 -0.58
CA LEU A 16 -11.82 6.19 0.45
C LEU A 16 -10.89 5.02 0.80
N TRP A 17 -10.14 4.51 -0.17
CA TRP A 17 -9.14 3.47 0.10
C TRP A 17 -8.00 4.02 0.97
N VAL A 18 -7.51 5.23 0.65
CA VAL A 18 -6.48 5.93 1.45
C VAL A 18 -6.99 6.26 2.85
N ALA A 19 -8.23 6.73 2.97
CA ALA A 19 -8.87 6.97 4.25
C ALA A 19 -9.03 5.69 5.08
N GLY A 20 -9.38 4.56 4.44
CA GLY A 20 -9.47 3.26 5.09
C GLY A 20 -8.13 2.80 5.68
N ASN A 21 -7.04 2.90 4.90
CA ASN A 21 -5.70 2.58 5.38
C ASN A 21 -5.27 3.49 6.55
N LEU A 22 -5.55 4.80 6.46
CA LEU A 22 -5.28 5.74 7.54
C LEU A 22 -6.03 5.39 8.81
N LEU A 23 -7.33 5.09 8.71
CA LEU A 23 -8.18 4.78 9.85
C LEU A 23 -7.74 3.48 10.55
N ILE A 24 -7.37 2.44 9.80
CA ILE A 24 -6.85 1.19 10.37
C ILE A 24 -5.57 1.44 11.17
N LEU A 25 -4.66 2.26 10.64
CA LEU A 25 -3.40 2.59 11.30
C LEU A 25 -3.60 3.52 12.51
N LEU A 26 -4.40 4.58 12.38
CA LEU A 26 -4.72 5.49 13.49
C LEU A 26 -5.46 4.77 14.62
N TYR A 27 -6.36 3.84 14.30
CA TYR A 27 -7.02 3.00 15.32
C TYR A 27 -5.99 2.21 16.13
N GLY A 28 -5.00 1.60 15.48
CA GLY A 28 -3.91 0.90 16.14
C GLY A 28 -3.07 1.80 17.04
N VAL A 29 -2.64 2.97 16.54
CA VAL A 29 -1.78 3.89 17.29
C VAL A 29 -2.51 4.57 18.44
N LEU A 30 -3.69 5.15 18.19
CA LEU A 30 -4.37 6.03 19.13
C LEU A 30 -5.22 5.27 20.16
N LEU A 31 -5.87 4.17 19.75
CA LEU A 31 -6.84 3.47 20.59
C LEU A 31 -6.28 2.18 21.18
N LYS A 32 -5.30 1.56 20.50
CA LYS A 32 -4.70 0.30 20.95
C LYS A 32 -3.30 0.46 21.52
N GLY A 33 -2.79 1.69 21.55
CA GLY A 33 -1.48 2.02 22.13
C GLY A 33 -0.33 1.29 21.45
N TRP A 34 -0.47 0.97 20.16
CA TRP A 34 0.56 0.24 19.44
C TRP A 34 1.90 0.97 19.50
N ASN A 35 2.93 0.22 19.90
CA ASN A 35 4.31 0.65 19.74
C ASN A 35 4.72 0.53 18.24
N LEU A 36 5.99 0.76 17.94
CA LEU A 36 6.48 0.78 16.56
C LEU A 36 6.44 -0.61 15.88
N GLN A 37 6.47 -1.72 16.62
CA GLN A 37 6.60 -3.07 16.07
C GLN A 37 5.33 -3.55 15.32
N PRO A 38 4.10 -3.47 15.88
CA PRO A 38 2.86 -3.75 15.15
C PRO A 38 2.69 -2.89 13.90
N LEU A 39 3.12 -1.62 13.95
CA LEU A 39 3.07 -0.73 12.80
C LEU A 39 3.97 -1.20 11.66
N VAL A 40 5.22 -1.55 11.99
CA VAL A 40 6.17 -2.13 11.02
C VAL A 40 5.62 -3.44 10.44
N PHE A 41 5.04 -4.30 11.27
CA PHE A 41 4.46 -5.56 10.80
C PHE A 41 3.28 -5.33 9.84
N ILE A 42 2.35 -4.44 10.19
CA ILE A 42 1.23 -4.06 9.31
C ILE A 42 1.77 -3.48 8.00
N PHE A 43 2.83 -2.68 8.07
CA PHE A 43 3.49 -2.13 6.90
C PHE A 43 4.05 -3.23 5.97
N TRP A 44 4.68 -4.28 6.52
CA TRP A 44 5.15 -5.42 5.72
C TRP A 44 4.00 -6.10 4.98
N VAL A 45 2.90 -6.35 5.69
CA VAL A 45 1.68 -6.91 5.10
C VAL A 45 1.15 -6.00 4.00
N GLU A 46 1.17 -4.69 4.21
CA GLU A 46 0.71 -3.73 3.21
C GLU A 46 1.56 -3.73 1.93
N VAL A 47 2.89 -3.86 2.04
CA VAL A 47 3.78 -4.01 0.88
C VAL A 47 3.42 -5.28 0.10
N ILE A 48 3.22 -6.40 0.80
CA ILE A 48 2.80 -7.67 0.18
C ILE A 48 1.46 -7.50 -0.54
N LEU A 49 0.47 -6.86 0.10
CA LEU A 49 -0.84 -6.62 -0.50
C LEU A 49 -0.77 -5.69 -1.72
N ASN A 50 0.08 -4.66 -1.70
CA ASN A 50 0.32 -3.81 -2.87
C ASN A 50 0.91 -4.60 -4.04
N VAL A 51 1.94 -5.41 -3.79
CA VAL A 51 2.57 -6.25 -4.81
C VAL A 51 1.57 -7.25 -5.37
N ALA A 52 0.86 -7.99 -4.52
CA ALA A 52 -0.16 -8.95 -4.93
C ALA A 52 -1.27 -8.27 -5.75
N SER A 53 -1.73 -7.09 -5.31
CA SER A 53 -2.74 -6.29 -6.02
C SER A 53 -2.25 -5.85 -7.41
N ALA A 54 -0.99 -5.43 -7.54
CA ALA A 54 -0.41 -5.08 -8.84
C ALA A 54 -0.32 -6.28 -9.77
N LEU A 55 0.13 -7.44 -9.28
CA LEU A 55 0.20 -8.67 -10.07
C LEU A 55 -1.18 -9.09 -10.58
N ILE A 56 -2.22 -9.02 -9.73
CA ILE A 56 -3.61 -9.27 -10.13
C ILE A 56 -4.03 -8.29 -11.24
N ARG A 57 -3.74 -6.99 -11.08
CA ARG A 57 -4.04 -5.99 -12.13
C ARG A 57 -3.35 -6.34 -13.45
N VAL A 58 -2.08 -6.76 -13.43
CA VAL A 58 -1.34 -7.19 -14.63
C VAL A 58 -2.00 -8.38 -15.34
N VAL A 59 -2.44 -9.40 -14.59
CA VAL A 59 -3.13 -10.56 -15.17
C VAL A 59 -4.38 -10.14 -15.95
N PHE A 60 -5.15 -9.21 -15.39
CA PHE A 60 -6.44 -8.79 -15.94
C PHE A 60 -6.38 -7.55 -16.84
N ALA A 61 -5.21 -6.95 -17.07
CA ALA A 61 -5.03 -5.79 -17.95
C ALA A 61 -5.12 -6.18 -19.43
N PHE A 62 -6.08 -5.64 -20.19
CA PHE A 62 -6.27 -5.98 -21.61
C PHE A 62 -5.71 -4.95 -22.58
N ASN A 63 -5.47 -3.71 -22.16
CA ASN A 63 -4.97 -2.63 -23.02
C ASN A 63 -5.72 -2.52 -24.37
N LYS A 64 -7.07 -2.66 -24.35
CA LYS A 64 -7.94 -2.67 -25.54
C LYS A 64 -7.64 -3.77 -26.58
N GLN A 65 -6.85 -4.78 -26.21
CA GLN A 65 -6.47 -5.89 -27.07
C GLN A 65 -7.04 -7.23 -26.58
N PRO A 66 -7.19 -8.23 -27.47
CA PRO A 66 -7.58 -9.58 -27.08
C PRO A 66 -6.55 -10.21 -26.13
N PHE A 67 -7.01 -11.10 -25.24
CA PHE A 67 -6.18 -11.74 -24.23
C PHE A 67 -4.86 -12.33 -24.78
N LEU A 68 -4.95 -13.10 -25.87
CA LEU A 68 -3.82 -13.80 -26.47
C LEU A 68 -2.75 -12.85 -27.03
N ALA A 69 -3.15 -11.68 -27.55
CA ALA A 69 -2.22 -10.68 -28.07
C ALA A 69 -1.37 -10.06 -26.94
N THR A 70 -1.95 -9.91 -25.75
CA THR A 70 -1.25 -9.36 -24.57
C THR A 70 -0.46 -10.41 -23.78
N LEU A 71 -0.67 -11.70 -24.05
CA LEU A 71 -0.16 -12.80 -23.22
C LEU A 71 1.37 -12.80 -23.04
N PRO A 72 2.20 -12.61 -24.10
CA PRO A 72 3.65 -12.58 -23.93
C PRO A 72 4.11 -11.43 -23.03
N SER A 73 3.51 -10.24 -23.21
CA SER A 73 3.81 -9.07 -22.39
C SER A 73 3.44 -9.29 -20.93
N LYS A 74 2.30 -9.95 -20.65
CA LYS A 74 1.86 -10.29 -19.30
C LYS A 74 2.81 -11.25 -18.62
N ILE A 75 3.25 -12.30 -19.30
CA ILE A 75 4.20 -13.28 -18.71
C ILE A 75 5.50 -12.58 -18.33
N GLY A 76 6.07 -11.77 -19.24
CA GLY A 76 7.27 -10.99 -18.94
C GLY A 76 7.09 -10.04 -17.75
N MET A 77 5.96 -9.32 -17.71
CA MET A 77 5.64 -8.39 -16.62
C MET A 77 5.36 -9.08 -15.29
N LEU A 78 4.76 -10.27 -15.30
CA LEU A 78 4.53 -11.06 -14.09
C LEU A 78 5.84 -11.62 -13.54
N LEU A 79 6.77 -12.06 -14.39
CA LEU A 79 8.10 -12.51 -13.97
C LEU A 79 8.90 -11.33 -13.38
N PHE A 80 8.99 -10.23 -14.13
CA PHE A 80 9.67 -9.02 -13.64
C PHE A 80 9.03 -8.50 -12.35
N GLY A 81 7.69 -8.45 -12.32
CA GLY A 81 6.92 -8.01 -11.16
C GLY A 81 7.07 -8.92 -9.95
N GLY A 82 7.15 -10.23 -10.15
CA GLY A 82 7.42 -11.19 -9.08
C GLY A 82 8.79 -10.96 -8.45
N VAL A 83 9.84 -10.87 -9.28
CA VAL A 83 11.23 -10.65 -8.82
C VAL A 83 11.36 -9.30 -8.11
N MET A 84 10.87 -8.22 -8.71
CA MET A 84 10.89 -6.88 -8.11
C MET A 84 10.06 -6.83 -6.83
N GLY A 85 8.89 -7.47 -6.82
CA GLY A 85 8.03 -7.56 -5.64
C GLY A 85 8.73 -8.22 -4.46
N ILE A 86 9.42 -9.34 -4.71
CA ILE A 86 10.25 -10.03 -3.71
C ILE A 86 11.37 -9.11 -3.22
N ALA A 87 12.06 -8.40 -4.12
CA ALA A 87 13.11 -7.46 -3.74
C ALA A 87 12.58 -6.33 -2.83
N PHE A 88 11.43 -5.75 -3.14
CA PHE A 88 10.79 -4.74 -2.31
C PHE A 88 10.37 -5.27 -0.94
N ILE A 89 9.83 -6.49 -0.87
CA ILE A 89 9.49 -7.14 0.40
C ILE A 89 10.76 -7.35 1.24
N MET A 90 11.82 -7.88 0.64
CA MET A 90 13.10 -8.07 1.35
C MET A 90 13.69 -6.75 1.84
N LEU A 91 13.76 -5.73 0.98
CA LEU A 91 14.21 -4.39 1.38
C LEU A 91 13.40 -3.86 2.56
N THR A 92 12.07 -3.96 2.47
CA THR A 92 11.16 -3.52 3.55
C THR A 92 11.51 -4.17 4.88
N VAL A 93 11.68 -5.50 4.88
CA VAL A 93 12.02 -6.25 6.09
C VAL A 93 13.41 -5.85 6.61
N THR A 94 14.44 -5.86 5.75
CA THR A 94 15.82 -5.53 6.13
C THR A 94 15.94 -4.15 6.77
N PHE A 95 15.27 -3.14 6.21
CA PHE A 95 15.39 -1.76 6.69
C PHE A 95 14.57 -1.44 7.95
N SER A 96 13.66 -2.32 8.34
CA SER A 96 12.82 -2.14 9.51
C SER A 96 13.04 -3.22 10.57
N PHE A 97 13.95 -4.17 10.33
CA PHE A 97 14.30 -5.22 11.28
C PHE A 97 14.90 -4.66 12.59
N GLY A 98 15.68 -3.58 12.51
CA GLY A 98 16.27 -2.93 13.70
C GLY A 98 15.24 -2.42 14.72
N VAL A 99 13.97 -2.27 14.32
CA VAL A 99 12.86 -1.95 15.24
C VAL A 99 12.55 -3.10 16.21
N PHE A 100 12.83 -4.34 15.80
CA PHE A 100 12.65 -5.53 16.61
C PHE A 100 13.86 -5.80 17.52
N GLU A 101 15.06 -5.35 17.13
CA GLU A 101 16.28 -5.48 17.93
C GLU A 101 16.35 -4.47 19.09
N GLY A 102 15.67 -3.32 18.97
CA GLY A 102 15.71 -2.22 19.94
C GLY A 102 15.02 -2.46 21.29
N GLY A 103 14.61 -3.68 21.63
CA GLY A 103 14.12 -4.03 22.98
C GLY A 103 12.77 -3.43 23.39
N PHE A 104 11.95 -2.92 22.46
CA PHE A 104 10.60 -2.44 22.76
C PHE A 104 9.74 -3.61 23.30
N LYS A 105 9.07 -3.42 24.45
CA LYS A 105 8.09 -4.39 24.98
C LYS A 105 6.94 -4.55 23.99
N SER A 106 6.73 -5.78 23.51
CA SER A 106 5.85 -6.14 22.39
C SER A 106 4.36 -6.16 22.79
N ASP A 107 3.82 -5.03 23.23
CA ASP A 107 2.38 -4.91 23.51
C ASP A 107 1.61 -4.60 22.21
N GLY A 108 0.48 -5.29 22.00
CA GLY A 108 -0.46 -5.00 20.89
C GLY A 108 -0.51 -6.02 19.74
N PHE A 109 0.31 -7.07 19.75
CA PHE A 109 0.32 -8.12 18.72
C PHE A 109 -0.97 -8.95 18.64
N GLU A 110 -1.68 -9.12 19.76
CA GLU A 110 -2.92 -9.92 19.83
C GLU A 110 -4.01 -9.45 18.86
N GLN A 111 -3.99 -8.17 18.49
CA GLN A 111 -5.01 -7.55 17.66
C GLN A 111 -4.57 -7.44 16.20
N ILE A 112 -3.29 -7.64 15.89
CA ILE A 112 -2.76 -7.60 14.52
C ILE A 112 -3.56 -8.48 13.54
N PRO A 113 -3.99 -9.71 13.88
CA PRO A 113 -4.74 -10.54 12.95
C PRO A 113 -6.02 -9.88 12.43
N TRP A 114 -6.73 -9.13 13.27
CA TRP A 114 -7.96 -8.45 12.86
C TRP A 114 -7.66 -7.25 11.94
N GLN A 115 -6.65 -6.46 12.27
CA GLN A 115 -6.23 -5.31 11.46
C GLN A 115 -5.68 -5.76 10.10
N VAL A 116 -4.95 -6.87 10.04
CA VAL A 116 -4.50 -7.48 8.78
C VAL A 116 -5.69 -7.91 7.93
N ARG A 117 -6.73 -8.51 8.52
CA ARG A 117 -7.96 -8.87 7.79
C ARG A 117 -8.69 -7.65 7.25
N LEU A 118 -8.83 -6.59 8.06
CA LEU A 118 -9.44 -5.33 7.62
C LEU A 118 -8.64 -4.68 6.48
N LEU A 119 -7.31 -4.69 6.58
CA LEU A 119 -6.43 -4.17 5.54
C LEU A 119 -6.59 -4.99 4.25
N ALA A 120 -6.50 -6.31 4.32
CA ALA A 120 -6.70 -7.19 3.16
C ALA A 120 -8.08 -6.95 2.51
N LEU A 121 -9.13 -6.82 3.32
CA LEU A 121 -10.47 -6.53 2.84
C LEU A 121 -10.55 -5.16 2.15
N ASN A 122 -9.88 -4.13 2.68
CA ASN A 122 -9.79 -2.82 2.02
C ASN A 122 -9.11 -2.91 0.64
N TYR A 123 -8.04 -3.72 0.52
CA TYR A 123 -7.35 -3.95 -0.76
C TYR A 123 -8.21 -4.73 -1.76
N VAL A 124 -8.92 -5.76 -1.29
CA VAL A 124 -9.85 -6.54 -2.12
C VAL A 124 -11.00 -5.65 -2.60
N LEU A 125 -11.59 -4.84 -1.72
CA LEU A 125 -12.64 -3.90 -2.09
C LEU A 125 -12.12 -2.86 -3.09
N ALA A 126 -10.92 -2.31 -2.90
CA ALA A 126 -10.35 -1.37 -3.87
C ALA A 126 -10.13 -2.03 -5.24
N LEU A 127 -9.63 -3.27 -5.29
CA LEU A 127 -9.52 -4.03 -6.54
C LEU A 127 -10.88 -4.25 -7.20
N LEU A 128 -11.86 -4.75 -6.45
CA LEU A 128 -13.19 -5.05 -6.98
C LEU A 128 -13.88 -3.79 -7.49
N LEU A 129 -13.95 -2.75 -6.66
CA LEU A 129 -14.69 -1.53 -6.98
C LEU A 129 -13.96 -0.68 -8.03
N GLN A 130 -12.66 -0.40 -7.84
CA GLN A 130 -11.95 0.57 -8.67
C GLN A 130 -11.37 -0.02 -9.95
N TYR A 131 -11.10 -1.33 -9.98
CA TYR A 131 -10.47 -1.98 -11.13
C TYR A 131 -11.46 -2.81 -11.95
N PHE A 132 -12.20 -3.72 -11.31
CA PHE A 132 -13.13 -4.61 -12.02
C PHE A 132 -14.48 -3.95 -12.32
N LEU A 133 -15.21 -3.45 -11.32
CA LEU A 133 -16.55 -2.87 -11.52
C LEU A 133 -16.53 -1.56 -12.31
N ASN A 134 -15.43 -0.81 -12.25
CA ASN A 134 -15.22 0.39 -13.07
C ASN A 134 -14.71 0.07 -14.49
N GLY A 135 -14.50 -1.20 -14.84
CA GLY A 135 -14.07 -1.58 -16.20
C GLY A 135 -12.63 -1.17 -16.57
N ARG A 136 -11.86 -0.60 -15.64
CA ARG A 136 -10.49 -0.10 -15.87
C ARG A 136 -9.55 -1.17 -16.41
N TYR A 137 -9.80 -2.44 -16.06
CA TYR A 137 -9.04 -3.59 -16.57
C TYR A 137 -9.05 -3.70 -18.12
N LEU A 138 -10.08 -3.19 -18.79
CA LEU A 138 -10.19 -3.20 -20.26
C LEU A 138 -9.17 -2.26 -20.92
N GLU A 139 -8.86 -1.14 -20.26
CA GLU A 139 -7.99 -0.09 -20.80
C GLU A 139 -6.60 -0.07 -20.15
N ALA A 140 -6.41 -0.80 -19.06
CA ALA A 140 -5.17 -0.83 -18.32
C ALA A 140 -4.03 -1.43 -19.16
N ASN A 141 -2.88 -0.75 -19.15
CA ASN A 141 -1.62 -1.28 -19.64
C ASN A 141 -0.94 -2.09 -18.52
N PRO A 142 -0.55 -3.36 -18.77
CA PRO A 142 0.16 -4.18 -17.79
C PRO A 142 1.42 -3.53 -17.21
N ALA A 143 2.20 -2.84 -18.03
CA ALA A 143 3.43 -2.17 -17.61
C ALA A 143 3.15 -1.03 -16.62
N ASP A 144 2.17 -0.19 -16.93
CA ASP A 144 1.84 0.99 -16.13
C ASP A 144 1.24 0.61 -14.77
N GLU A 145 0.43 -0.45 -14.72
CA GLU A 145 -0.14 -0.96 -13.47
C GLU A 145 0.93 -1.48 -12.51
N LEU A 146 1.97 -2.12 -13.05
CA LEU A 146 3.09 -2.65 -12.31
C LEU A 146 4.06 -1.54 -11.88
N MET A 147 4.55 -0.73 -12.83
CA MET A 147 5.50 0.34 -12.59
C MET A 147 4.94 1.43 -11.70
N GLY A 148 3.67 1.80 -11.88
CA GLY A 148 2.99 2.76 -11.01
C GLY A 148 2.91 2.28 -9.57
N THR A 149 2.79 0.97 -9.34
CA THR A 149 2.81 0.40 -7.99
C THR A 149 4.22 0.38 -7.41
N PHE A 150 5.23 0.01 -8.20
CA PHE A 150 6.61 -0.01 -7.73
C PHE A 150 7.19 1.38 -7.47
N MET A 151 6.86 2.38 -8.29
CA MET A 151 7.26 3.77 -8.00
C MET A 151 6.64 4.26 -6.69
N TYR A 152 5.37 3.95 -6.44
CA TYR A 152 4.73 4.25 -5.16
C TYR A 152 5.46 3.56 -4.01
N LEU A 153 5.72 2.25 -4.11
CA LEU A 153 6.43 1.50 -3.07
C LEU A 153 7.84 2.04 -2.85
N LEU A 154 8.55 2.45 -3.91
CA LEU A 154 9.88 3.02 -3.83
C LEU A 154 9.88 4.37 -3.09
N ILE A 155 8.96 5.26 -3.41
CA ILE A 155 8.81 6.55 -2.71
C ILE A 155 8.45 6.32 -1.24
N LEU A 156 7.50 5.42 -0.99
CA LEU A 156 7.04 5.08 0.34
C LEU A 156 8.20 4.51 1.18
N LEU A 157 8.95 3.56 0.61
CA LEU A 157 10.11 2.96 1.26
C LEU A 157 11.23 3.95 1.49
N ALA A 158 11.56 4.80 0.52
CA ALA A 158 12.61 5.81 0.68
C ALA A 158 12.30 6.77 1.84
N LEU A 159 11.05 7.25 1.93
CA LEU A 159 10.61 8.14 3.01
C LEU A 159 10.56 7.42 4.36
N LEU A 160 10.08 6.18 4.38
CA LEU A 160 10.05 5.38 5.59
C LEU A 160 11.44 4.98 6.06
N MET A 161 12.38 4.67 5.18
CA MET A 161 13.78 4.39 5.53
C MET A 161 14.43 5.60 6.21
N VAL A 162 14.21 6.81 5.69
CA VAL A 162 14.71 8.03 6.33
C VAL A 162 14.09 8.18 7.73
N LEU A 163 12.79 7.97 7.87
CA LEU A 163 12.14 8.03 9.19
C LEU A 163 12.66 6.93 10.12
N THR A 164 12.78 5.69 9.65
CA THR A 164 13.14 4.56 10.50
C THR A 164 14.60 4.60 10.91
N GLN A 165 15.53 4.92 10.00
CA GLN A 165 16.96 4.96 10.32
C GLN A 165 17.38 6.23 11.07
N PHE A 166 16.75 7.38 10.82
CA PHE A 166 17.17 8.63 11.48
C PHE A 166 16.40 8.95 12.76
N LEU A 167 15.12 8.58 12.88
CA LEU A 167 14.32 8.89 14.07
C LEU A 167 14.38 7.76 15.11
N ILE A 168 14.29 6.49 14.71
CA ILE A 168 14.14 5.38 15.68
C ILE A 168 15.33 5.25 16.64
N PRO A 169 16.60 5.34 16.20
CA PRO A 169 17.73 5.25 17.13
C PRO A 169 17.73 6.34 18.21
N LYS A 170 17.20 7.53 17.88
CA LYS A 170 17.09 8.65 18.83
C LYS A 170 15.89 8.52 19.77
N VAL A 171 14.87 7.78 19.34
CA VAL A 171 13.61 7.56 20.08
C VAL A 171 13.71 6.37 21.02
N ALA A 172 14.54 5.35 20.70
CA ALA A 172 14.77 4.18 21.56
C ALA A 172 15.33 4.54 22.95
N VAL A 173 15.95 5.72 23.10
CA VAL A 173 16.49 6.23 24.37
C VAL A 173 15.45 7.03 25.17
N ALA A 174 14.29 7.33 24.58
CA ALA A 174 13.36 8.32 25.09
C ALA A 174 11.99 7.69 25.44
N GLY A 175 11.35 8.19 26.51
CA GLY A 175 10.18 7.56 27.14
C GLY A 175 8.96 7.33 26.22
N SER A 176 7.95 6.61 26.75
CA SER A 176 6.78 6.09 26.03
C SER A 176 6.04 7.10 25.13
N SER A 177 6.00 8.38 25.50
CA SER A 177 5.38 9.45 24.72
C SER A 177 6.02 9.67 23.33
N ILE A 178 7.33 9.40 23.20
CA ILE A 178 8.08 9.65 21.97
C ILE A 178 7.92 8.49 20.97
N ALA A 179 7.73 7.26 21.46
CA ALA A 179 7.36 6.12 20.62
C ALA A 179 5.99 6.33 19.95
N LEU A 180 5.01 6.88 20.68
CA LEU A 180 3.68 7.21 20.18
C LEU A 180 3.73 8.31 19.10
N LEU A 181 4.51 9.36 19.32
CA LEU A 181 4.76 10.43 18.35
C LEU A 181 5.45 9.92 17.07
N THR A 182 6.38 8.97 17.22
CA THR A 182 7.08 8.37 16.07
C THR A 182 6.12 7.50 15.25
N GLY A 183 5.29 6.70 15.91
CA GLY A 183 4.21 5.94 15.26
C GLY A 183 3.23 6.85 14.51
N LEU A 184 2.80 7.95 15.14
CA LEU A 184 1.96 8.96 14.48
C LEU A 184 2.62 9.59 13.26
N THR A 185 3.91 9.94 13.37
CA THR A 185 4.68 10.54 12.27
C THR A 185 4.78 9.59 11.07
N VAL A 186 5.06 8.31 11.32
CA VAL A 186 5.10 7.26 10.30
C VAL A 186 3.76 7.14 9.57
N VAL A 187 2.65 7.12 10.32
CA VAL A 187 1.29 7.05 9.75
C VAL A 187 0.96 8.30 8.93
N LEU A 188 1.32 9.49 9.41
CA LEU A 188 1.10 10.75 8.69
C LEU A 188 1.90 10.83 7.39
N VAL A 189 3.19 10.51 7.42
CA VAL A 189 4.03 10.53 6.21
C VAL A 189 3.51 9.54 5.18
N LYS A 190 3.15 8.33 5.60
CA LYS A 190 2.50 7.37 4.72
C LYS A 190 1.23 7.93 4.07
N PHE A 191 0.35 8.56 4.86
CA PHE A 191 -0.87 9.15 4.34
C PHE A 191 -0.61 10.28 3.32
N MET A 192 0.44 11.07 3.53
CA MET A 192 0.87 12.07 2.55
C MET A 192 1.31 11.42 1.23
N VAL A 193 2.07 10.32 1.30
CA VAL A 193 2.49 9.56 0.11
C VAL A 193 1.29 8.94 -0.60
N ASP A 194 0.36 8.35 0.15
CA ASP A 194 -0.89 7.78 -0.36
C ASP A 194 -1.71 8.85 -1.12
N ARG A 195 -1.88 10.04 -0.53
CA ARG A 195 -2.58 11.17 -1.17
C ARG A 195 -1.83 11.70 -2.40
N MET A 196 -0.51 11.78 -2.34
CA MET A 196 0.32 12.23 -3.47
C MET A 196 0.16 11.30 -4.66
N ARG A 197 0.16 9.98 -4.44
CA ARG A 197 -0.10 8.98 -5.49
C ARG A 197 -1.45 9.22 -6.16
N LEU A 198 -2.51 9.45 -5.39
CA LEU A 198 -3.83 9.71 -5.93
C LEU A 198 -3.87 10.99 -6.77
N SER A 199 -3.24 12.06 -6.29
CA SER A 199 -3.17 13.33 -7.01
C SER A 199 -2.41 13.18 -8.34
N LEU A 200 -1.34 12.39 -8.36
CA LEU A 200 -0.57 12.13 -9.58
C LEU A 200 -1.41 11.32 -10.57
N GLN A 201 -2.09 10.26 -10.12
CA GLN A 201 -2.97 9.44 -10.98
C GLN A 201 -4.13 10.24 -11.58
N GLN A 202 -4.74 11.16 -10.83
CA GLN A 202 -5.79 12.04 -11.34
C GLN A 202 -5.28 13.02 -12.41
N LYS A 203 -4.06 13.56 -12.26
CA LYS A 203 -3.46 14.44 -13.26
C LYS A 203 -3.14 13.72 -14.56
N THR A 204 -2.63 12.48 -14.50
CA THR A 204 -2.29 11.71 -15.71
C THR A 204 -3.53 11.31 -16.52
N GLN A 205 -4.71 11.20 -15.90
CA GLN A 205 -5.97 10.94 -16.58
C GLN A 205 -6.59 12.18 -17.27
N LEU A 206 -6.11 13.39 -16.95
CA LEU A 206 -6.60 14.66 -17.49
C LEU A 206 -5.74 15.22 -18.64
N LEU A 207 -4.61 14.58 -18.95
CA LEU A 207 -3.79 14.94 -20.09
C LEU A 207 -4.28 14.16 -21.32
N PRO A 208 -4.72 14.83 -22.40
CA PRO A 208 -5.04 14.14 -23.64
C PRO A 208 -3.74 13.55 -24.20
N GLY A 209 -3.72 12.22 -24.35
CA GLY A 209 -2.80 11.53 -25.25
C GLY A 209 -3.26 11.67 -26.70
#